data_AF-A0AA37H1H1-F1
#
_entry.id   AF-A0AA37H1H1-F1
#
_cell.length_a   1.000
_cell.length_b   1.000
_cell.length_c   1.000
_cell.angle_alpha   90.00
_cell.angle_beta   90.00
_cell.angle_gamma   90.00
#
_symmetry.space_group_name_H-M   'P 1'
#
loop_
_entity.id
_entity.type
_entity.pdbx_description
1 polymer ?
#
loop_
_entity_poly.entity_id
_entity_poly.type
_entity_poly.pdbx_seq_one_letter_code
_entity_poly.pdbx_strand_id
1 'polypeptide(L)'
;MYFLACISMRRLLNRVHQLLYARGTGAALDHARFPYVVAELNHQLDEWREVLPPAFAFSVGFNELANSQSIATEHGGFLRQRYLTCRSVIYRPYLMWMLSGMAGGNGASSELLVSQDALKNCKACLDACLLHILNLRGFGQTVLVDTWICSLSMAGAMLVLLAACRIPALKDMIGPEVLGAGDHLRQLLQGWQGVMGEPTSPSVNQAIRIINDADGFIQDVYRAGDSYSMRRQ
;
A
#
# COMPACT_ATOMS: atom_id res chain seq x y z
N MET A 1 18.16 -17.81 10.04
CA MET A 1 17.03 -17.02 10.59
C MET A 1 16.33 -16.16 9.54
N TYR A 2 17.02 -15.33 8.74
CA TYR A 2 16.39 -14.48 7.70
C TYR A 2 15.44 -15.24 6.75
N PHE A 3 15.89 -16.35 6.15
CA PHE A 3 15.04 -17.13 5.25
C PHE A 3 13.77 -17.68 5.90
N LEU A 4 13.82 -18.03 7.20
CA LEU A 4 12.63 -18.47 7.93
C LEU A 4 11.61 -17.33 8.06
N ALA A 5 12.06 -16.11 8.35
CA ALA A 5 11.21 -14.92 8.36
C ALA A 5 10.60 -14.64 6.97
N CYS A 6 11.37 -14.81 5.90
CA CYS A 6 10.86 -14.69 4.53
C CYS A 6 9.80 -15.75 4.20
N ILE A 7 10.03 -17.00 4.60
CA ILE A 7 9.08 -18.11 4.39
C ILE A 7 7.80 -17.88 5.19
N SER A 8 7.91 -17.49 6.46
CA SER A 8 6.74 -17.23 7.31
C SER A 8 5.91 -16.06 6.77
N MET A 9 6.56 -14.98 6.34
CA MET A 9 5.91 -13.83 5.70
C MET A 9 5.18 -14.23 4.40
N ARG A 10 5.80 -15.06 3.57
CA ARG A 10 5.16 -15.60 2.35
C ARG A 10 3.95 -16.48 2.67
N ARG A 11 4.03 -17.33 3.70
CA ARG A 11 2.89 -18.15 4.16
C ARG A 11 1.74 -17.28 4.64
N LEU A 12 2.04 -16.21 5.39
CA LEU A 12 1.02 -15.27 5.86
C LEU A 12 0.35 -14.56 4.67
N LEU A 13 1.11 -14.05 3.71
CA LEU A 13 0.57 -13.43 2.51
C LEU A 13 -0.31 -14.39 1.69
N ASN A 14 0.12 -15.65 1.54
CA ASN A 14 -0.68 -16.67 0.87
C ASN A 14 -2.00 -16.95 1.60
N ARG A 15 -1.98 -16.97 2.94
CA ARG A 15 -3.19 -17.10 3.77
C ARG A 15 -4.12 -15.91 3.56
N VAL A 16 -3.60 -14.68 3.50
CA VAL A 16 -4.39 -13.48 3.17
C VAL A 16 -5.08 -13.65 1.82
N HIS A 17 -4.35 -14.08 0.79
CA HIS A 17 -4.92 -14.33 -0.54
C HIS A 17 -6.01 -15.39 -0.52
N GLN A 18 -5.79 -16.51 0.16
CA GLN A 18 -6.76 -17.60 0.25
C GLN A 18 -8.02 -17.20 1.03
N LEU A 19 -7.88 -16.52 2.16
CA LEU A 19 -9.03 -16.20 3.01
C LEU A 19 -9.83 -15.00 2.49
N LEU A 20 -9.19 -14.00 1.90
CA LEU A 20 -9.89 -12.79 1.43
C LEU A 20 -10.31 -12.89 -0.04
N TYR A 21 -9.46 -13.44 -0.91
CA TYR A 21 -9.59 -13.29 -2.37
C TYR A 21 -9.89 -14.59 -3.12
N ALA A 22 -10.02 -15.74 -2.44
CA ALA A 22 -10.36 -16.98 -3.11
C ALA A 22 -11.69 -16.86 -3.87
N ARG A 23 -11.71 -17.34 -5.12
CA ARG A 23 -12.88 -17.25 -5.99
C ARG A 23 -14.04 -18.04 -5.39
N GLY A 24 -15.16 -17.37 -5.13
CA GLY A 24 -16.40 -17.96 -4.63
C GLY A 24 -16.46 -18.24 -3.13
N THR A 25 -15.33 -18.19 -2.41
CA THR A 25 -15.27 -18.48 -0.96
C THR A 25 -14.54 -17.42 -0.15
N GLY A 26 -13.94 -16.43 -0.80
CA GLY A 26 -13.22 -15.34 -0.15
C GLY A 26 -14.12 -14.49 0.73
N ALA A 27 -13.66 -14.24 1.96
CA ALA A 27 -14.40 -13.47 2.95
C ALA A 27 -14.65 -12.03 2.51
N ALA A 28 -13.90 -11.47 1.55
CA ALA A 28 -14.15 -10.13 1.02
C ALA A 28 -15.56 -9.95 0.40
N LEU A 29 -16.24 -11.05 0.06
CA LEU A 29 -17.62 -11.04 -0.45
C LEU A 29 -18.67 -11.27 0.65
N ASP A 30 -18.24 -11.66 1.86
CA ASP A 30 -19.10 -11.97 3.01
C ASP A 30 -18.98 -10.88 4.07
N HIS A 31 -19.94 -9.95 4.07
CA HIS A 31 -19.96 -8.77 4.95
C HIS A 31 -19.98 -9.11 6.45
N ALA A 32 -20.46 -10.30 6.84
CA ALA A 32 -20.50 -10.70 8.25
C ALA A 32 -19.14 -11.23 8.73
N ARG A 33 -18.46 -12.03 7.89
CA ARG A 33 -17.16 -12.62 8.24
C ARG A 33 -15.97 -11.69 7.94
N PHE A 34 -16.13 -10.81 6.95
CA PHE A 34 -15.05 -9.96 6.44
C PHE A 34 -14.30 -9.18 7.52
N PRO A 35 -14.96 -8.42 8.44
CA PRO A 35 -14.24 -7.61 9.42
C PRO A 35 -13.39 -8.44 10.38
N TYR A 36 -13.91 -9.59 10.83
CA TYR A 36 -13.20 -10.49 11.74
C TYR A 36 -11.99 -11.12 11.06
N VAL A 37 -12.12 -11.54 9.80
CA VAL A 37 -11.00 -12.12 9.04
C VAL A 37 -9.90 -11.09 8.82
N VAL A 38 -10.26 -9.83 8.50
CA VAL A 38 -9.26 -8.75 8.35
C VAL A 38 -8.56 -8.44 9.68
N ALA A 39 -9.32 -8.32 10.77
CA ALA A 39 -8.76 -8.04 12.10
C ALA A 39 -7.75 -9.13 12.53
N GLU A 40 -8.13 -10.40 12.36
CA GLU A 40 -7.28 -11.54 12.70
C GLU A 40 -6.02 -11.61 11.82
N LEU A 41 -6.15 -11.40 10.50
CA LEU A 41 -5.00 -11.37 9.60
C LEU A 41 -4.02 -10.23 9.93
N ASN A 42 -4.54 -9.04 10.28
CA ASN A 42 -3.69 -7.94 10.72
C ASN A 42 -3.01 -8.26 12.06
N HIS A 43 -3.74 -8.85 13.01
CA HIS A 43 -3.18 -9.27 14.29
C HIS A 43 -2.00 -10.24 14.10
N GLN A 44 -2.18 -11.29 13.30
CA GLN A 44 -1.10 -12.23 12.97
C GLN A 44 0.10 -11.56 12.27
N LEU A 45 -0.15 -10.53 11.46
CA LEU A 45 0.91 -9.76 10.80
C LEU A 45 1.72 -8.92 11.80
N ASP A 46 1.04 -8.31 12.77
CA ASP A 46 1.68 -7.54 13.84
C ASP A 46 2.45 -8.48 14.78
N GLU A 47 1.86 -9.58 15.24
CA GLU A 47 2.57 -10.58 16.05
C GLU A 47 3.81 -11.12 15.34
N TRP A 48 3.72 -11.40 14.03
CA TRP A 48 4.87 -11.82 13.23
C TRP A 48 6.01 -10.81 13.27
N ARG A 49 5.71 -9.50 13.25
CA ARG A 49 6.72 -8.44 13.35
C ARG A 49 7.36 -8.41 14.75
N GLU A 50 6.55 -8.51 15.80
CA GLU A 50 7.02 -8.40 17.19
C GLU A 50 7.97 -9.55 17.60
N VAL A 51 7.82 -10.73 17.00
CA VAL A 51 8.69 -11.89 17.29
C VAL A 51 9.97 -11.93 16.42
N LEU A 52 10.22 -10.92 15.58
CA LEU A 52 11.45 -10.87 14.79
C LEU A 52 12.67 -10.68 15.70
N PRO A 53 13.79 -11.39 15.44
CA PRO A 53 15.05 -11.13 16.12
C PRO A 53 15.49 -9.65 15.98
N PRO A 54 16.21 -9.07 16.96
CA PRO A 54 16.63 -7.67 16.93
C PRO A 54 17.37 -7.25 15.65
N ALA A 55 18.15 -8.16 15.04
CA ALA A 55 18.84 -7.90 13.78
C ALA A 55 17.91 -7.63 12.59
N PHE A 56 16.65 -8.02 12.68
CA PHE A 56 15.61 -7.84 11.65
C PHE A 56 14.48 -6.92 12.11
N ALA A 57 14.58 -6.34 13.31
CA ALA A 57 13.58 -5.42 13.83
C ALA A 57 13.51 -4.15 12.95
N PHE A 58 12.31 -3.62 12.83
CA PHE A 58 12.05 -2.38 12.10
C PHE A 58 10.86 -1.64 12.69
N SER A 59 10.88 -0.31 12.59
CA SER A 59 9.75 0.54 12.98
C SER A 59 8.80 0.79 11.80
N VAL A 60 7.54 1.11 12.10
CA VAL A 60 6.52 1.46 11.09
C VAL A 60 5.81 2.74 11.51
N GLY A 61 5.79 3.73 10.62
CA GLY A 61 5.07 4.99 10.83
C GLY A 61 5.62 6.10 9.95
N PHE A 62 4.84 7.16 9.77
CA PHE A 62 5.26 8.34 9.00
C PHE A 62 6.39 9.10 9.72
N ASN A 63 6.35 9.15 11.06
CA ASN A 63 7.41 9.76 11.88
C ASN A 63 8.78 9.07 11.74
N GLU A 64 8.79 7.82 11.27
CA GLU A 64 9.99 6.99 11.11
C GLU A 64 10.63 7.12 9.72
N LEU A 65 10.04 7.91 8.80
CA LEU A 65 10.52 8.06 7.43
C LEU A 65 11.90 8.73 7.33
N ALA A 66 12.17 9.69 8.23
CA ALA A 66 13.44 10.42 8.27
C ALA A 66 14.52 9.71 9.11
N ASN A 67 14.15 8.68 9.87
CA ASN A 67 15.07 8.03 10.80
C ASN A 67 15.71 6.79 10.16
N SER A 68 16.93 6.96 9.64
CA SER A 68 17.76 5.87 9.11
C SER A 68 18.10 4.80 10.15
N GLN A 69 17.92 5.07 11.46
CA GLN A 69 18.07 4.09 12.54
C GLN A 69 16.85 3.16 12.69
N SER A 70 15.77 3.38 11.94
CA SER A 70 14.54 2.56 12.02
C SER A 70 14.71 1.13 11.46
N ILE A 71 15.88 0.80 10.90
CA ILE A 71 16.21 -0.51 10.31
C ILE A 71 17.66 -0.87 10.68
N ALA A 72 17.86 -2.01 11.35
CA ALA A 72 19.19 -2.46 11.76
C ALA A 72 20.03 -3.06 10.61
N THR A 73 19.38 -3.69 9.63
CA THR A 73 20.05 -4.40 8.52
C THR A 73 19.24 -4.31 7.23
N GLU A 74 19.89 -4.52 6.09
CA GLU A 74 19.23 -4.61 4.77
C GLU A 74 18.06 -5.61 4.79
N HIS A 75 18.25 -6.75 5.46
CA HIS A 75 17.23 -7.77 5.65
C HIS A 75 16.02 -7.28 6.44
N GLY A 76 16.22 -6.50 7.52
CA GLY A 76 15.12 -5.86 8.25
C GLY A 76 14.34 -4.90 7.36
N GLY A 77 15.03 -4.15 6.50
CA GLY A 77 14.41 -3.26 5.53
C GLY A 77 13.56 -4.00 4.50
N PHE A 78 14.07 -5.10 3.96
CA PHE A 78 13.30 -5.94 3.03
C PHE A 78 12.06 -6.54 3.72
N LEU A 79 12.19 -6.99 4.97
CA LEU A 79 11.06 -7.50 5.74
C LEU A 79 10.01 -6.41 6.04
N ARG A 80 10.44 -5.17 6.30
CA ARG A 80 9.54 -4.01 6.43
C ARG A 80 8.75 -3.76 5.14
N GLN A 81 9.39 -3.86 3.97
CA GLN A 81 8.69 -3.76 2.68
C GLN A 81 7.60 -4.82 2.57
N ARG A 82 7.92 -6.09 2.85
CA ARG A 82 6.97 -7.20 2.79
C ARG A 82 5.81 -7.06 3.79
N TYR A 83 6.10 -6.57 5.01
CA TYR A 83 5.08 -6.23 6.01
C TYR A 83 4.09 -5.19 5.46
N LEU A 84 4.60 -4.07 4.95
CA LEU A 84 3.77 -2.97 4.45
C LEU A 84 2.94 -3.40 3.22
N THR A 85 3.52 -4.18 2.30
CA THR A 85 2.78 -4.76 1.17
C THR A 85 1.63 -5.63 1.69
N CYS A 86 1.90 -6.55 2.62
CA CYS A 86 0.89 -7.47 3.15
C CYS A 86 -0.24 -6.73 3.84
N ARG A 87 0.10 -5.74 4.69
CA ARG A 87 -0.89 -4.89 5.36
C ARG A 87 -1.79 -4.16 4.37
N SER A 88 -1.22 -3.62 3.28
CA SER A 88 -2.02 -3.00 2.22
C SER A 88 -2.97 -4.00 1.54
N VAL A 89 -2.55 -5.25 1.35
CA VAL A 89 -3.38 -6.30 0.74
C VAL A 89 -4.50 -6.77 1.69
N ILE A 90 -4.25 -6.80 3.00
CA ILE A 90 -5.26 -7.15 4.01
C ILE A 90 -6.42 -6.15 3.99
N TYR A 91 -6.12 -4.85 3.98
CA TYR A 91 -7.15 -3.80 4.06
C TYR A 91 -7.74 -3.37 2.71
N ARG A 92 -7.10 -3.71 1.59
CA ARG A 92 -7.55 -3.35 0.23
C ARG A 92 -9.02 -3.64 -0.08
N PRO A 93 -9.67 -4.72 0.41
CA PRO A 93 -11.07 -4.95 0.09
C PRO A 93 -12.01 -3.87 0.66
N TYR A 94 -11.68 -3.24 1.80
CA TYR A 94 -12.43 -2.09 2.31
C TYR A 94 -12.42 -0.93 1.31
N LEU A 95 -11.25 -0.65 0.72
CA LEU A 95 -11.13 0.39 -0.28
C LEU A 95 -11.90 0.03 -1.56
N MET A 96 -11.81 -1.22 -2.03
CA MET A 96 -12.59 -1.65 -3.20
C MET A 96 -14.09 -1.51 -2.97
N TRP A 97 -14.58 -1.87 -1.78
CA TRP A 97 -15.98 -1.71 -1.41
C TRP A 97 -16.44 -0.24 -1.45
N MET A 98 -15.62 0.67 -0.91
CA MET A 98 -15.86 2.12 -0.99
C MET A 98 -15.85 2.63 -2.44
N LEU A 99 -14.88 2.20 -3.24
CA LEU A 99 -14.73 2.63 -4.65
C LEU A 99 -15.87 2.08 -5.54
N SER A 100 -16.40 0.89 -5.25
CA SER A 100 -17.50 0.28 -6.02
C SER A 100 -18.85 0.93 -5.78
N GLY A 101 -18.97 1.92 -4.88
CA GLY A 101 -20.24 2.52 -4.51
C GLY A 101 -21.16 1.58 -3.69
N MET A 102 -20.77 0.32 -3.47
CA MET A 102 -21.49 -0.64 -2.64
C MET A 102 -21.47 -0.28 -1.15
N ALA A 103 -20.70 0.74 -0.74
CA ALA A 103 -20.84 1.38 0.56
C ALA A 103 -22.16 2.20 0.70
N GLY A 104 -22.85 2.47 -0.41
CA GLY A 104 -24.21 3.01 -0.47
C GLY A 104 -25.11 2.07 -1.28
N GLY A 105 -25.74 1.09 -0.62
CA GLY A 105 -26.69 0.18 -1.27
C GLY A 105 -27.98 0.89 -1.68
N ASN A 106 -28.54 0.49 -2.83
CA ASN A 106 -29.87 0.87 -3.35
C ASN A 106 -31.03 0.43 -2.42
N GLY A 107 -31.14 1.05 -1.25
CA GLY A 107 -32.24 0.86 -0.32
C GLY A 107 -32.24 2.02 0.67
N ALA A 108 -33.36 2.72 0.75
CA ALA A 108 -33.59 4.01 1.42
C ALA A 108 -33.45 4.00 2.97
N SER A 109 -32.49 3.24 3.49
CA SER A 109 -32.09 3.15 4.90
C SER A 109 -30.59 2.86 5.08
N SER A 110 -29.81 2.69 4.00
CA SER A 110 -28.38 2.34 4.05
C SER A 110 -27.45 3.49 3.59
N GLU A 111 -27.91 4.73 3.60
CA GLU A 111 -27.13 5.91 3.19
C GLU A 111 -26.36 6.58 4.36
N LEU A 112 -26.62 6.19 5.61
CA LEU A 112 -26.13 6.92 6.79
C LEU A 112 -24.89 6.34 7.47
N LEU A 113 -24.37 5.18 7.06
CA LEU A 113 -23.19 4.60 7.67
C LEU A 113 -22.32 3.93 6.60
N VAL A 114 -21.55 4.73 5.87
CA VAL A 114 -20.14 4.35 5.76
C VAL A 114 -19.67 4.23 7.21
N SER A 115 -19.67 3.00 7.76
CA SER A 115 -19.31 2.80 9.15
C SER A 115 -17.96 3.49 9.39
N GLN A 116 -17.82 4.26 10.46
CA GLN A 116 -16.54 4.87 10.81
C GLN A 116 -15.41 3.82 10.83
N ASP A 117 -15.75 2.57 11.12
CA ASP A 117 -14.84 1.43 11.02
C ASP A 117 -14.38 1.16 9.59
N ALA A 118 -15.26 1.23 8.59
CA ALA A 118 -14.90 1.06 7.18
C ALA A 118 -13.93 2.16 6.74
N LEU A 119 -14.19 3.43 7.09
CA LEU A 119 -13.26 4.54 6.82
C LEU A 119 -11.92 4.34 7.52
N LYS A 120 -11.92 3.97 8.80
CA LYS A 120 -10.69 3.66 9.55
C LYS A 120 -9.86 2.58 8.86
N ASN A 121 -10.50 1.53 8.35
CA ASN A 121 -9.82 0.46 7.62
C ASN A 121 -9.37 0.89 6.22
N CYS A 122 -10.12 1.76 5.53
CA CYS A 122 -9.64 2.43 4.32
C CYS A 122 -8.39 3.26 4.61
N LYS A 123 -8.36 4.01 5.72
CA LYS A 123 -7.15 4.73 6.17
C LYS A 123 -5.97 3.78 6.31
N ALA A 124 -6.18 2.66 7.00
CA ALA A 124 -5.13 1.68 7.23
C ALA A 124 -4.57 1.13 5.91
N CYS A 125 -5.42 0.92 4.90
CA CYS A 125 -4.98 0.57 3.55
C CYS A 125 -4.14 1.68 2.90
N LEU A 126 -4.62 2.92 2.92
CA LEU A 126 -3.97 4.07 2.28
C LEU A 126 -2.63 4.40 2.94
N ASP A 127 -2.59 4.43 4.27
CA ASP A 127 -1.37 4.61 5.06
C ASP A 127 -0.36 3.49 4.74
N ALA A 128 -0.79 2.23 4.67
CA ALA A 128 0.09 1.12 4.34
C ALA A 128 0.64 1.22 2.91
N CYS A 129 -0.18 1.59 1.93
CA CYS A 129 0.25 1.84 0.55
C CYS A 129 1.29 2.96 0.49
N LEU A 130 0.99 4.11 1.10
CA LEU A 130 1.87 5.28 1.05
C LEU A 130 3.17 5.04 1.82
N LEU A 131 3.11 4.46 3.02
CA LEU A 131 4.31 4.06 3.76
C LEU A 131 5.13 3.04 2.99
N HIS A 132 4.51 2.09 2.28
CA HIS A 132 5.24 1.14 1.47
C HIS A 132 6.05 1.84 0.38
N ILE A 133 5.42 2.76 -0.34
CA ILE A 133 6.07 3.56 -1.39
C ILE A 133 7.24 4.35 -0.80
N LEU A 134 6.97 5.13 0.25
CA LEU A 134 7.96 6.04 0.84
C LEU A 134 9.13 5.31 1.53
N ASN A 135 8.92 4.08 2.01
CA ASN A 135 9.96 3.22 2.59
C ASN A 135 10.60 2.25 1.58
N LEU A 136 10.21 2.30 0.30
CA LEU A 136 10.84 1.49 -0.72
C LEU A 136 12.29 1.92 -0.91
N ARG A 137 13.21 0.95 -0.97
CA ARG A 137 14.67 1.14 -1.08
C ARG A 137 15.25 0.02 -1.94
N GLY A 138 16.42 0.28 -2.54
CA GLY A 138 17.12 -0.65 -3.41
C GLY A 138 17.92 -1.73 -2.65
N PHE A 139 17.23 -2.64 -1.98
CA PHE A 139 17.85 -3.83 -1.39
C PHE A 139 18.22 -4.83 -2.49
N GLY A 140 19.34 -5.54 -2.36
CA GLY A 140 19.88 -6.44 -3.38
C GLY A 140 18.86 -7.48 -3.84
N GLN A 141 18.08 -8.06 -2.91
CA GLN A 141 16.98 -8.96 -3.28
C GLN A 141 15.87 -8.25 -4.07
N THR A 142 15.50 -7.03 -3.67
CA THR A 142 14.49 -6.25 -4.39
C THR A 142 14.95 -5.89 -5.79
N VAL A 143 16.20 -5.42 -5.93
CA VAL A 143 16.77 -4.94 -7.20
C VAL A 143 17.04 -6.10 -8.16
N LEU A 144 17.67 -7.18 -7.69
CA LEU A 144 18.13 -8.27 -8.58
C LEU A 144 17.04 -9.30 -8.88
N VAL A 145 16.07 -9.48 -7.97
CA VAL A 145 15.07 -10.55 -8.09
C VAL A 145 13.67 -9.98 -8.29
N ASP A 146 13.28 -8.98 -7.50
CA ASP A 146 11.89 -8.53 -7.43
C ASP A 146 11.58 -7.26 -8.26
N THR A 147 12.53 -6.68 -9.03
CA THR A 147 12.32 -5.38 -9.70
C THR A 147 11.04 -5.33 -10.53
N TRP A 148 10.79 -6.37 -11.34
CA TRP A 148 9.57 -6.45 -12.14
C TRP A 148 8.31 -6.46 -11.28
N ILE A 149 8.20 -7.39 -10.33
CA ILE A 149 7.00 -7.56 -9.50
C ILE A 149 6.78 -6.36 -8.57
N CYS A 150 7.87 -5.76 -8.08
CA CYS A 150 7.84 -4.57 -7.25
C CYS A 150 7.35 -3.36 -8.06
N SER A 151 7.87 -3.15 -9.27
CA SER A 151 7.43 -2.03 -10.13
C SER A 151 5.93 -2.10 -10.44
N LEU A 152 5.42 -3.29 -10.77
CA LEU A 152 3.99 -3.51 -11.00
C LEU A 152 3.16 -3.26 -9.73
N SER A 153 3.64 -3.74 -8.57
CA SER A 153 2.99 -3.50 -7.28
C SER A 153 2.93 -2.01 -6.93
N MET A 154 4.00 -1.24 -7.21
CA MET A 154 4.07 0.19 -6.96
C MET A 154 3.18 1.00 -7.90
N ALA A 155 3.11 0.62 -9.18
CA ALA A 155 2.12 1.19 -10.10
C ALA A 155 0.68 0.95 -9.59
N GLY A 156 0.37 -0.26 -9.12
CA GLY A 156 -0.92 -0.57 -8.51
C GLY A 156 -1.21 0.21 -7.22
N ALA A 157 -0.19 0.47 -6.40
CA ALA A 157 -0.32 1.30 -5.20
C ALA A 157 -0.59 2.78 -5.55
N MET A 158 0.10 3.32 -6.56
CA MET A 158 -0.15 4.68 -7.06
C MET A 158 -1.57 4.83 -7.63
N LEU A 159 -2.07 3.84 -8.39
CA LEU A 159 -3.45 3.85 -8.89
C LEU A 159 -4.48 3.81 -7.76
N VAL A 160 -4.20 3.06 -6.69
CA VAL A 160 -5.02 3.03 -5.48
C VAL A 160 -5.08 4.40 -4.81
N LEU A 161 -3.92 5.06 -4.64
CA LEU A 161 -3.85 6.39 -4.05
C LEU A 161 -4.55 7.43 -4.92
N LEU A 162 -4.38 7.38 -6.25
CA LEU A 162 -5.09 8.21 -7.20
C LEU A 162 -6.61 8.05 -7.07
N ALA A 163 -7.11 6.82 -7.08
CA ALA A 163 -8.54 6.54 -6.96
C ALA A 163 -9.10 7.11 -5.64
N ALA A 164 -8.38 6.94 -4.54
CA ALA A 164 -8.77 7.47 -3.24
C ALA A 164 -8.75 9.01 -3.20
N CYS A 165 -7.76 9.67 -3.82
CA CYS A 165 -7.70 11.13 -3.91
C CYS A 165 -8.90 11.74 -4.66
N ARG A 166 -9.56 10.96 -5.55
CA ARG A 166 -10.75 11.41 -6.27
C ARG A 166 -12.04 11.31 -5.46
N ILE A 167 -12.02 10.67 -4.30
CA ILE A 167 -13.17 10.58 -3.39
C ILE A 167 -12.93 11.55 -2.21
N PRO A 168 -13.77 12.58 -2.02
CA PRO A 168 -13.54 13.60 -0.98
C PRO A 168 -13.31 13.01 0.42
N ALA A 169 -14.16 12.07 0.85
CA ALA A 169 -14.05 11.43 2.16
C ALA A 169 -12.73 10.68 2.39
N LEU A 170 -12.10 10.16 1.32
CA LEU A 170 -10.81 9.46 1.41
C LEU A 170 -9.63 10.40 1.18
N LYS A 171 -9.80 11.42 0.33
CA LYS A 171 -8.76 12.42 0.06
C LYS A 171 -8.31 13.11 1.35
N ASP A 172 -9.25 13.53 2.19
CA ASP A 172 -8.96 14.22 3.45
C ASP A 172 -8.19 13.35 4.46
N MET A 173 -8.12 12.05 4.22
CA MET A 173 -7.40 11.08 5.06
C MET A 173 -5.96 10.84 4.61
N ILE A 174 -5.60 11.30 3.40
CA ILE A 174 -4.28 11.14 2.79
C ILE A 174 -3.48 12.42 3.08
N GLY A 175 -2.30 12.26 3.68
CA GLY A 175 -1.41 13.37 3.96
C GLY A 175 -0.67 13.89 2.72
N PRO A 176 -0.03 15.07 2.82
CA PRO A 176 0.68 15.72 1.71
C PRO A 176 1.89 14.92 1.20
N GLU A 177 2.36 13.91 1.95
CA GLU A 177 3.48 13.05 1.59
C GLU A 177 3.21 12.28 0.28
N VAL A 178 1.94 12.12 -0.11
CA VAL A 178 1.55 11.52 -1.40
C VAL A 178 2.13 12.27 -2.60
N LEU A 179 2.37 13.59 -2.48
CA LEU A 179 2.89 14.43 -3.57
C LEU A 179 4.37 14.13 -3.90
N GLY A 180 5.10 13.48 -3.00
CA GLY A 180 6.48 13.03 -3.26
C GLY A 180 6.57 11.56 -3.72
N ALA A 181 5.46 10.83 -3.73
CA ALA A 181 5.45 9.39 -3.93
C ALA A 181 5.87 8.99 -5.36
N GLY A 182 5.35 9.67 -6.39
CA GLY A 182 5.66 9.34 -7.78
C GLY A 182 7.12 9.60 -8.16
N ASP A 183 7.64 10.77 -7.78
CA ASP A 183 9.05 11.13 -8.03
C ASP A 183 10.03 10.17 -7.34
N HIS A 184 9.75 9.81 -6.07
CA HIS A 184 10.54 8.84 -5.32
C HIS A 184 10.60 7.48 -6.02
N LEU A 185 9.44 6.95 -6.45
CA LEU A 185 9.38 5.67 -7.16
C LEU A 185 10.08 5.72 -8.51
N ARG A 186 9.91 6.81 -9.27
CA ARG A 186 10.56 6.99 -10.58
C ARG A 186 12.09 6.90 -10.43
N GLN A 187 12.65 7.68 -9.51
CA GLN A 187 14.10 7.71 -9.27
C GLN A 187 14.63 6.33 -8.87
N LEU A 188 13.93 5.63 -7.97
CA LEU A 188 14.31 4.28 -7.55
C LEU A 188 14.28 3.27 -8.70
N LEU A 189 13.15 3.17 -9.40
CA LEU A 189 12.98 2.15 -10.44
C LEU A 189 13.92 2.38 -11.63
N GLN A 190 14.15 3.64 -12.02
CA GLN A 190 15.16 3.97 -13.03
C GLN A 190 16.57 3.59 -12.57
N GLY A 191 16.91 3.87 -11.30
CA GLY A 191 18.18 3.46 -10.72
C GLY A 191 18.36 1.93 -10.73
N TRP A 192 17.33 1.17 -10.38
CA TRP A 192 17.36 -0.29 -10.38
C TRP A 192 17.51 -0.87 -11.79
N GLN A 193 16.84 -0.28 -12.79
CA GLN A 193 17.02 -0.67 -14.18
C GLN A 193 18.45 -0.40 -14.66
N GLY A 194 19.06 0.72 -14.26
CA GLY A 194 20.46 1.02 -14.59
C GLY A 194 21.44 -0.05 -14.07
N VAL A 195 21.18 -0.61 -12.89
CA VAL A 195 21.99 -1.71 -12.31
C VAL A 195 21.83 -3.02 -13.11
N MET A 196 20.65 -3.28 -13.66
CA MET A 196 20.35 -4.49 -14.44
C MET A 196 20.97 -4.46 -15.86
N GLY A 197 21.37 -3.28 -16.34
CA GLY A 197 21.94 -3.09 -17.68
C GLY A 197 20.91 -3.06 -18.80
N GLU A 198 21.40 -3.03 -20.04
CA GLU A 198 20.57 -3.05 -21.25
C GLU A 198 20.35 -4.48 -21.79
N PRO A 199 19.19 -4.76 -22.43
CA PRO A 199 18.07 -3.85 -22.66
C PRO A 199 17.20 -3.65 -21.42
N THR A 200 16.64 -2.45 -21.27
CA THR A 200 15.73 -2.16 -20.15
C THR A 200 14.44 -2.96 -20.26
N SER A 201 13.92 -3.42 -19.12
CA SER A 201 12.67 -4.17 -19.06
C SER A 201 11.49 -3.32 -19.56
N PRO A 202 10.78 -3.72 -20.64
CA PRO A 202 9.63 -2.97 -21.17
C PRO A 202 8.51 -2.83 -20.15
N SER A 203 8.41 -3.80 -19.27
CA SER A 203 7.32 -3.94 -18.34
C SER A 203 7.54 -3.06 -17.10
N VAL A 204 8.79 -2.89 -16.67
CA VAL A 204 9.19 -1.85 -15.70
C VAL A 204 9.02 -0.45 -16.30
N ASN A 205 9.36 -0.26 -17.59
CA ASN A 205 9.13 1.03 -18.28
C ASN A 205 7.64 1.40 -18.28
N GLN A 206 6.75 0.42 -18.51
CA GLN A 206 5.31 0.63 -18.44
C GLN A 206 4.85 1.00 -17.03
N ALA A 207 5.39 0.34 -15.99
CA ALA A 207 5.07 0.67 -14.60
C ALA A 207 5.48 2.12 -14.26
N ILE A 208 6.68 2.54 -14.67
CA ILE A 208 7.16 3.93 -14.47
C ILE A 208 6.23 4.95 -15.15
N ARG A 209 5.75 4.66 -16.37
CA ARG A 209 4.78 5.53 -17.05
C ARG A 209 3.48 5.66 -16.26
N ILE A 210 2.90 4.54 -15.82
CA ILE A 210 1.68 4.54 -15.01
C ILE A 210 1.88 5.33 -13.70
N ILE A 211 3.04 5.18 -13.05
CA ILE A 211 3.38 5.93 -11.84
C ILE A 211 3.42 7.44 -12.13
N ASN A 212 4.03 7.86 -13.23
CA ASN A 212 4.12 9.27 -13.61
C ASN A 212 2.76 9.88 -13.92
N ASP A 213 1.94 9.17 -14.69
CA ASP A 213 0.60 9.63 -15.05
C ASP A 213 -0.25 9.76 -13.77
N ALA A 214 -0.21 8.74 -12.91
CA ALA A 214 -0.94 8.76 -11.64
C ALA A 214 -0.49 9.91 -10.72
N ASP A 215 0.82 10.15 -10.64
CA ASP A 215 1.38 11.27 -9.86
C ASP A 215 0.90 12.63 -10.37
N GLY A 216 0.97 12.87 -11.69
CA GLY A 216 0.45 14.10 -12.30
C GLY A 216 -1.03 14.33 -11.98
N PHE A 217 -1.85 13.29 -12.11
CA PHE A 217 -3.26 13.36 -11.76
C PHE A 217 -3.53 13.59 -10.27
N ILE A 218 -2.68 13.07 -9.37
CA ILE A 218 -2.76 13.35 -7.94
C ILE A 218 -2.42 14.82 -7.69
N GLN A 219 -1.34 15.35 -8.27
CA GLN A 219 -0.95 16.74 -8.11
C GLN A 219 -2.06 17.71 -8.55
N ASP A 220 -2.72 17.43 -9.68
CA ASP A 220 -3.83 18.25 -10.19
C ASP A 220 -5.01 18.28 -9.22
N VAL A 221 -5.34 17.15 -8.58
CA VAL A 221 -6.43 17.06 -7.59
C VAL A 221 -6.14 17.90 -6.35
N TYR A 222 -4.88 17.99 -5.92
CA TYR A 222 -4.49 18.82 -4.78
C TYR A 222 -4.47 20.30 -5.15
N ARG A 223 -3.88 20.67 -6.29
CA ARG A 223 -3.89 22.06 -6.80
C ARG A 223 -5.30 22.63 -7.02
N ALA A 224 -6.21 21.80 -7.54
CA ALA A 224 -7.61 22.18 -7.70
C ALA A 224 -8.29 22.43 -6.34
N GLY A 225 -7.98 21.62 -5.32
CA GLY A 225 -8.49 21.80 -3.96
C GLY A 225 -8.10 23.14 -3.33
N ASP A 226 -6.83 23.52 -3.47
CA ASP A 226 -6.32 24.79 -2.93
C ASP A 226 -6.99 26.00 -3.58
N SER A 227 -7.24 25.93 -4.89
CA SER A 227 -7.91 26.99 -5.66
C SER A 227 -9.37 27.22 -5.24
N TYR A 228 -10.07 26.17 -4.79
CA TYR A 228 -11.44 26.29 -4.26
C TYR A 228 -11.47 26.86 -2.83
N SER A 229 -10.44 26.60 -2.02
CA SER A 229 -10.32 27.13 -0.65
C SER A 229 -10.06 28.63 -0.62
N MET A 230 -9.21 29.15 -1.53
CA MET A 230 -8.89 30.57 -1.64
C MET A 230 -10.06 31.44 -2.14
N ARG A 231 -11.07 30.87 -2.80
CA ARG A 231 -12.26 31.61 -3.28
C ARG A 231 -13.38 31.72 -2.22
N ARG A 232 -13.22 31.11 -1.05
CA ARG A 232 -14.20 31.14 0.05
C ARG A 232 -13.77 32.01 1.23
N GLN A 233 -12.59 32.63 1.16
CA GLN A 233 -12.14 33.69 2.08
C GLN A 233 -12.34 35.04 1.41
#